data_AF-A0A2U2I7R4-F1
#
_entry.id   AF-A0A2U2I7R4-F1
#
_cell.length_a   1.000
_cell.length_b   1.000
_cell.length_c   1.000
_cell.angle_alpha   90.00
_cell.angle_beta   90.00
_cell.angle_gamma   90.00
#
_symmetry.space_group_name_H-M   'P 1'
#
loop_
_entity.id
_entity.type
_entity.pdbx_description
1 polymer ?
#
loop_
_entity_poly.entity_id
_entity_poly.type
_entity_poly.pdbx_seq_one_letter_code
_entity_poly.pdbx_strand_id
1 'polypeptide(L)'
;MPGTLRAEVLAVLLGSEDMTGMESIFDGRKTTLSTVIRALGRKYGWRIERRDFPTNTADGRAGWASVYCLPQEVIDAALDVEGRAWLEGVKAARRARSRRAVRR
;
A
#
# COMPACT_ATOMS: atom_id res chain seq x y z
N MET A 1 -7.26 -14.05 2.10
CA MET A 1 -7.46 -13.36 3.39
C MET A 1 -7.47 -11.83 3.19
N PRO A 2 -8.59 -11.25 2.73
CA PRO A 2 -8.76 -9.80 2.67
C PRO A 2 -8.81 -9.23 4.10
N GLY A 3 -8.12 -8.12 4.37
CA GLY A 3 -8.15 -7.43 5.68
C GLY A 3 -6.94 -7.61 6.59
N THR A 4 -5.84 -8.20 6.11
CA THR A 4 -4.55 -8.19 6.82
C THR A 4 -3.72 -6.99 6.39
N LEU A 5 -2.88 -6.46 7.30
CA LEU A 5 -1.98 -5.34 7.01
C LEU A 5 -1.13 -5.56 5.75
N ARG A 6 -0.58 -6.77 5.59
CA ARG A 6 0.23 -7.13 4.41
C ARG A 6 -0.59 -7.14 3.12
N ALA A 7 -1.85 -7.60 3.19
CA ALA A 7 -2.74 -7.58 2.04
C ALA A 7 -3.11 -6.15 1.62
N GLU A 8 -3.30 -5.24 2.59
CA GLU A 8 -3.57 -3.83 2.30
C GLU A 8 -2.37 -3.13 1.66
N VAL A 9 -1.17 -3.34 2.20
CA VAL A 9 0.07 -2.79 1.62
C VAL A 9 0.31 -3.36 0.23
N LEU A 10 0.10 -4.67 0.04
CA LEU A 10 0.23 -5.32 -1.26
C LEU A 10 -0.79 -4.78 -2.28
N ALA A 11 -2.02 -4.50 -1.86
CA ALA A 11 -3.03 -3.93 -2.73
C ALA A 11 -2.66 -2.50 -3.19
N VAL A 12 -2.10 -1.67 -2.31
CA VAL A 12 -1.63 -0.33 -2.71
C VAL A 12 -0.45 -0.42 -3.68
N LEU A 13 0.50 -1.32 -3.42
CA LEU A 13 1.64 -1.56 -4.33
C LEU A 13 1.19 -2.01 -5.73
N LEU A 14 0.24 -2.94 -5.82
CA LEU A 14 -0.26 -3.48 -7.10
C LEU A 14 -1.23 -2.52 -7.80
N GLY A 15 -1.93 -1.68 -7.05
CA GLY A 15 -2.87 -0.71 -7.60
C GLY A 15 -2.20 0.56 -8.15
N SER A 16 -0.89 0.75 -7.92
CA SER A 16 -0.17 2.01 -8.15
C SER A 16 -0.91 3.23 -7.56
N GLU A 17 -1.69 3.01 -6.50
CA GLU A 17 -2.44 4.07 -5.83
C GLU A 17 -1.50 4.85 -4.90
N ASP A 18 -1.83 6.13 -4.70
CA ASP A 18 -1.09 7.03 -3.84
C ASP A 18 -0.99 6.44 -2.42
N MET A 19 0.22 6.41 -1.83
CA MET A 19 0.45 5.86 -0.48
C MET A 19 -0.13 6.74 0.63
N THR A 20 -0.83 7.80 0.26
CA THR A 20 -1.49 8.73 1.17
C THR A 20 -2.43 8.01 2.14
N GLY A 21 -2.27 8.30 3.43
CA GLY A 21 -3.07 7.69 4.50
C GLY A 21 -2.69 6.25 4.85
N MET A 22 -1.62 5.68 4.25
CA MET A 22 -1.12 4.36 4.65
C MET A 22 -0.53 4.38 6.06
N GLU A 23 0.06 5.50 6.47
CA GLU A 23 0.55 5.78 7.83
C GLU A 23 -0.51 5.44 8.90
N SER A 24 -1.78 5.80 8.65
CA SER A 24 -2.90 5.53 9.57
C SER A 24 -3.17 4.04 9.80
N ILE A 25 -2.82 3.17 8.84
CA ILE A 25 -2.99 1.71 8.99
C ILE A 25 -1.96 1.13 9.98
N PHE A 26 -0.83 1.82 10.14
CA PHE A 26 0.24 1.46 11.08
C PHE A 26 0.10 2.13 12.45
N ASP A 27 -0.82 3.09 12.60
CA ASP A 27 -1.04 3.76 13.87
C ASP A 27 -1.41 2.77 14.99
N GLY A 28 -0.77 2.91 16.15
CA GLY A 28 -0.89 1.99 17.28
C GLY A 28 -0.30 0.59 17.06
N ARG A 29 0.42 0.32 15.96
CA ARG A 29 1.04 -1.01 15.69
C ARG A 29 2.55 -0.98 15.87
N LYS A 30 3.10 -2.12 16.32
CA LYS A 30 4.56 -2.33 16.47
C LYS A 30 5.32 -2.57 15.16
N THR A 31 4.63 -2.58 14.02
CA THR A 31 5.25 -2.88 12.72
C THR A 31 5.17 -1.64 11.84
N THR A 32 6.14 -1.50 10.94
CA THR A 32 6.25 -0.35 10.04
C THR A 32 6.02 -0.75 8.59
N LEU A 33 5.73 0.23 7.73
CA LEU A 33 5.63 0.02 6.29
C LEU A 33 6.89 -0.65 5.72
N SER A 34 8.07 -0.14 6.05
CA SER A 34 9.35 -0.71 5.61
C SER A 34 9.52 -2.19 5.99
N THR A 35 9.03 -2.59 7.16
CA THR A 35 9.07 -4.00 7.59
C THR A 35 8.17 -4.87 6.72
N VAL A 36 6.97 -4.40 6.40
CA VAL A 36 6.04 -5.11 5.52
C VAL A 36 6.59 -5.21 4.10
N ILE A 37 7.11 -4.11 3.55
CA ILE A 37 7.74 -4.09 2.23
C ILE A 37 8.89 -5.10 2.17
N ARG A 38 9.77 -5.14 3.17
CA ARG A 38 10.87 -6.11 3.24
C ARG A 38 10.37 -7.55 3.29
N ALA A 39 9.29 -7.81 4.02
CA ALA A 39 8.69 -9.14 4.09
C ALA A 39 8.07 -9.56 2.74
N LEU A 40 7.41 -8.63 2.03
CA LEU A 40 6.85 -8.88 0.71
C LEU A 40 7.94 -9.15 -0.33
N GLY A 41 8.98 -8.31 -0.37
CA GLY A 41 10.13 -8.51 -1.27
C GLY A 41 10.81 -9.87 -1.05
N ARG A 42 10.99 -10.29 0.21
CA ARG A 42 11.52 -11.63 0.51
C ARG A 42 10.60 -12.77 0.12
N LYS A 43 9.29 -12.62 0.32
CA LYS A 43 8.31 -13.69 0.04
C LYS A 43 8.14 -13.94 -1.46
N TYR A 44 8.10 -12.87 -2.25
CA TYR A 44 7.81 -12.95 -3.69
C TYR A 44 9.06 -12.79 -4.58
N GLY A 45 10.23 -12.53 -3.98
CA GLY A 45 11.47 -12.28 -4.74
C GLY A 45 11.46 -10.95 -5.49
N TRP A 46 10.54 -10.03 -5.16
CA TRP A 46 10.37 -8.78 -5.88
C TRP A 46 11.37 -7.71 -5.47
N ARG A 47 11.89 -6.98 -6.45
CA ARG A 47 12.69 -5.78 -6.25
C ARG A 47 11.77 -4.57 -6.10
N ILE A 48 11.40 -4.25 -4.87
CA ILE A 48 10.58 -3.07 -4.57
C ILE A 48 11.49 -1.85 -4.46
N GLU A 49 11.26 -0.84 -5.29
CA GLU A 49 11.99 0.43 -5.27
C GLU A 49 11.39 1.37 -4.23
N ARG A 50 12.22 2.21 -3.61
CA ARG A 50 11.77 3.35 -2.80
C ARG A 50 12.15 4.63 -3.54
N ARG A 51 11.19 5.51 -3.75
CA ARG A 51 11.40 6.84 -4.33
C ARG A 51 10.93 7.88 -3.33
N ASP A 52 11.80 8.84 -3.04
CA ASP A 52 11.50 9.95 -2.15
C ASP A 52 11.28 11.19 -3.02
N PHE A 53 10.11 11.82 -2.88
CA PHE A 53 9.77 13.03 -3.61
C PHE A 53 9.49 14.18 -2.63
N PRO A 54 9.93 15.42 -2.96
CA PRO A 54 9.58 16.58 -2.16
C PRO A 54 8.07 16.83 -2.29
N THR A 55 7.37 16.87 -1.15
CA THR A 55 5.95 17.20 -1.09
C THR A 55 5.76 18.48 -0.28
N ASN A 56 4.95 19.40 -0.79
CA ASN A 56 4.54 20.54 0.00
C ASN A 56 3.39 20.12 0.90
N THR A 57 3.59 20.26 2.20
CA THR A 57 2.57 19.98 3.20
C THR A 57 1.54 21.13 3.18
N ALA A 58 0.29 20.88 3.56
CA ALA A 58 -0.80 21.86 3.46
C ALA A 58 -0.56 23.16 4.26
N ASP A 59 0.38 23.15 5.20
CA ASP A 59 0.84 24.29 6.00
C ASP A 59 2.02 25.05 5.36
N GLY A 60 2.40 24.73 4.12
CA GLY A 60 3.49 25.37 3.39
C GLY A 60 4.89 24.87 3.74
N ARG A 61 5.01 23.83 4.58
CA ARG A 61 6.31 23.23 4.93
C ARG A 61 6.76 22.22 3.88
N ALA A 62 8.03 22.29 3.50
CA ALA A 62 8.67 21.29 2.67
C ALA A 62 8.77 19.96 3.44
N GLY A 63 8.01 18.96 3.00
CA GLY A 63 8.05 17.59 3.47
C GLY A 63 8.66 16.66 2.42
N TRP A 64 8.99 15.44 2.83
CA TRP A 64 9.44 14.38 1.93
C TRP A 64 8.44 13.24 2.00
N ALA A 65 7.89 12.83 0.85
CA ALA A 65 7.04 11.66 0.74
C ALA A 65 7.85 10.48 0.20
N SER A 66 7.91 9.39 0.96
CA SER A 66 8.52 8.13 0.51
C SER A 66 7.45 7.23 -0.09
N VAL A 67 7.56 6.91 -1.38
CA VAL A 67 6.67 5.98 -2.08
C VAL A 67 7.46 4.72 -2.41
N TYR A 68 6.82 3.56 -2.23
CA TYR A 68 7.38 2.29 -2.70
C TYR A 68 6.70 1.89 -4.01
N CYS A 69 7.49 1.53 -5.01
CA CYS A 69 7.01 1.16 -6.33
C CYS A 69 7.49 -0.23 -6.71
N LEU A 70 6.64 -0.99 -7.40
CA LEU A 70 7.06 -2.19 -8.13
C LEU A 70 7.33 -1.83 -9.59
N PRO A 71 8.25 -2.53 -10.26
CA PRO A 71 8.38 -2.45 -11.71
C PRO A 71 7.04 -2.82 -12.38
N GLN A 72 6.69 -2.14 -13.47
CA GLN A 72 5.40 -2.33 -14.14
C GLN A 72 5.22 -3.78 -14.61
N GLU A 73 6.29 -4.42 -15.06
CA GLU A 73 6.29 -5.83 -15.47
C GLU A 73 5.92 -6.79 -14.33
N VAL A 74 6.27 -6.46 -13.09
CA VAL A 74 5.93 -7.26 -11.91
C VAL A 74 4.45 -7.06 -11.56
N ILE A 75 3.96 -5.82 -11.68
CA ILE A 75 2.55 -5.50 -11.48
C ILE A 75 1.71 -6.25 -12.51
N ASP A 76 2.07 -6.18 -13.78
CA ASP A 76 1.34 -6.83 -14.87
C ASP A 76 1.31 -8.35 -14.67
N ALA A 77 2.46 -8.98 -14.38
CA ALA A 77 2.53 -10.41 -14.10
C ALA A 77 1.71 -10.82 -12.87
N ALA A 78 1.67 -9.99 -11.83
CA ALA A 78 0.85 -10.25 -10.64
C ALA A 78 -0.65 -10.09 -10.91
N LEU A 79 -1.03 -9.23 -11.87
CA LEU A 79 -2.41 -8.92 -12.21
C LEU A 79 -3.01 -9.78 -13.33
N ASP A 80 -2.20 -10.46 -14.14
CA ASP A 80 -2.64 -11.20 -15.34
C ASP A 80 -3.54 -12.42 -15.06
N VAL A 81 -3.42 -13.02 -13.86
CA VAL A 81 -4.15 -14.26 -13.51
C VAL A 81 -5.41 -13.97 -12.70
N GLU A 82 -5.30 -13.95 -11.37
CA GLU A 82 -6.40 -13.71 -10.42
C GLU A 82 -6.17 -12.45 -9.57
N GLY A 83 -5.03 -11.78 -9.77
CA GLY A 83 -4.60 -10.65 -8.97
C GLY A 83 -5.57 -9.47 -9.05
N ARG A 84 -6.20 -9.24 -10.21
CA ARG A 84 -7.21 -8.18 -10.40
C ARG A 84 -8.46 -8.41 -9.55
N ALA A 85 -9.02 -9.62 -9.59
CA ALA A 85 -10.21 -9.96 -8.80
C ALA A 85 -9.93 -9.88 -7.30
N TRP A 86 -8.75 -10.36 -6.88
CA TRP A 86 -8.31 -10.24 -5.50
C TRP A 86 -8.12 -8.78 -5.07
N LEU A 87 -7.50 -7.95 -5.92
CA LEU A 87 -7.25 -6.54 -5.66
C LEU A 87 -8.56 -5.78 -5.44
N GLU A 88 -9.55 -6.01 -6.30
CA GLU A 88 -10.87 -5.40 -6.15
C GLU A 88 -11.58 -5.84 -4.86
N GLY A 89 -11.45 -7.11 -4.46
CA GLY A 89 -11.97 -7.59 -3.18
C GLY A 89 -11.32 -6.90 -1.97
N VAL A 90 -10.01 -6.65 -2.01
CA VAL A 90 -9.30 -5.91 -0.95
C VAL A 90 -9.70 -4.44 -0.93
N LYS A 91 -9.82 -3.79 -2.09
CA LYS A 91 -10.30 -2.40 -2.21
C LYS A 91 -11.72 -2.24 -1.66
N ALA A 92 -12.63 -3.16 -2.01
CA ALA A 92 -13.99 -3.18 -1.49
C ALA A 92 -14.02 -3.32 0.05
N ALA A 93 -13.21 -4.24 0.60
CA ALA A 93 -13.10 -4.42 2.06
C ALA A 93 -12.52 -3.17 2.77
N ARG A 94 -11.58 -2.47 2.14
CA ARG A 94 -11.05 -1.19 2.66
C ARG A 94 -12.12 -0.10 2.68
N ARG A 95 -12.87 0.08 1.58
CA ARG A 95 -13.99 1.04 1.50
C ARG A 95 -15.09 0.74 2.52
N ALA A 96 -15.40 -0.53 2.75
CA ALA A 96 -16.38 -0.93 3.76
C ALA A 96 -15.94 -0.53 5.18
N ARG A 97 -14.65 -0.69 5.51
CA ARG A 97 -14.09 -0.28 6.81
C ARG A 97 -14.03 1.23 6.99
N SER A 98 -13.58 1.98 5.98
CA SER A 98 -13.54 3.45 6.07
C SER A 98 -14.94 4.03 6.29
N ARG A 99 -15.96 3.50 5.59
CA ARG A 99 -17.36 3.89 5.80
C ARG A 99 -17.88 3.57 7.21
N ARG A 100 -17.36 2.52 7.86
CA ARG A 100 -17.72 2.16 9.23
C ARG A 100 -17.02 3.04 10.27
N ALA A 101 -15.78 3.47 9.99
CA ALA A 101 -15.03 4.39 10.84
C ALA A 101 -15.64 5.79 10.85
N VAL A 102 -16.16 6.27 9.71
CA VAL A 102 -16.84 7.57 9.59
C VAL A 102 -18.21 7.60 10.29
N ARG A 103 -18.81 6.44 10.55
CA ARG A 103 -20.12 6.31 11.22
C ARG A 103 -20.04 6.16 12.74
N ARG A 104 -18.84 6.25 13.32
CA ARG A 104 -18.60 6.11 14.77
C ARG A 104 -18.29 7.45 15.38
#